data_AF-A0A972X474-F1
#
_entry.id   AF-A0A972X474-F1
#
_cell.length_a   1.000
_cell.length_b   1.000
_cell.length_c   1.000
_cell.angle_alpha   90.00
_cell.angle_beta   90.00
_cell.angle_gamma   90.00
#
_symmetry.space_group_name_H-M   'P 1'
#
loop_
_entity.id
_entity.type
_entity.pdbx_description
1 polymer ?
#
loop_
_entity_poly.entity_id
_entity_poly.type
_entity_poly.pdbx_seq_one_letter_code
_entity_poly.pdbx_strand_id
1 'polypeptide(L)'
;MTTATCTACSHPLTASDRFCPGCGRGTVTEPVLRVCPRCSRPVGEGAFCSNCGQRVTIAATGSATGFQWKWAALTVPIVVGTTVVFMIAAGVILNLQGTTDVSPAVGLLIAVLGIFAGGLVAGFLSPTRTVLEPGVGIAATVIVMNLAMGDIGGMLLGWLIPLGLGSLGAALGEFLQRSRSHNA
;
A
#
# COMPACT_ATOMS: atom_id res chain seq x y z
N MET A 1 -9.62 -42.45 -0.73
CA MET A 1 -9.66 -41.16 -1.44
C MET A 1 -10.24 -40.13 -0.49
N THR A 2 -9.43 -39.27 0.10
CA THR A 2 -9.88 -38.24 1.05
C THR A 2 -10.37 -37.03 0.28
N THR A 3 -11.68 -36.82 0.23
CA THR A 3 -12.33 -35.63 -0.34
C THR A 3 -12.09 -34.43 0.58
N ALA A 4 -11.37 -33.41 0.09
CA ALA A 4 -11.25 -32.13 0.78
C ALA A 4 -12.55 -31.33 0.63
N THR A 5 -12.87 -30.46 1.58
CA THR A 5 -14.05 -29.56 1.51
C THR A 5 -13.59 -28.11 1.47
N CYS A 6 -14.31 -27.29 0.70
CA CYS A 6 -14.03 -25.86 0.60
C CYS A 6 -14.30 -25.18 1.95
N THR A 7 -13.33 -24.43 2.49
CA THR A 7 -13.46 -23.74 3.78
C THR A 7 -14.44 -22.57 3.74
N ALA A 8 -14.82 -22.09 2.56
CA ALA A 8 -15.72 -20.95 2.41
C ALA A 8 -17.20 -21.37 2.27
N CYS A 9 -17.49 -22.49 1.61
CA CYS A 9 -18.86 -22.90 1.29
C CYS A 9 -19.14 -24.39 1.53
N SER A 10 -18.19 -25.11 2.14
CA SER A 10 -18.31 -26.53 2.51
C SER A 10 -18.49 -27.50 1.33
N HIS A 11 -18.39 -27.02 0.09
CA HIS A 11 -18.53 -27.83 -1.11
C HIS A 11 -17.39 -28.87 -1.21
N PRO A 12 -17.67 -30.14 -1.54
CA PRO A 12 -16.62 -31.13 -1.78
C PRO A 12 -15.74 -30.72 -2.96
N LEU A 13 -14.43 -30.92 -2.80
CA LEU A 13 -13.38 -30.62 -3.78
C LEU A 13 -12.68 -31.91 -4.19
N THR A 14 -12.36 -32.00 -5.47
CA THR A 14 -11.48 -33.05 -6.01
C THR A 14 -10.02 -32.58 -5.95
N ALA A 15 -9.08 -33.52 -5.92
CA ALA A 15 -7.64 -33.22 -5.81
C ALA A 15 -7.09 -32.38 -6.99
N SER A 16 -7.85 -32.26 -8.09
CA SER A 16 -7.49 -31.49 -9.29
C SER A 16 -8.13 -30.10 -9.37
N ASP A 17 -9.04 -29.74 -8.45
CA ASP A 17 -9.77 -28.47 -8.55
C ASP A 17 -8.89 -27.29 -8.15
N ARG A 18 -8.67 -26.36 -9.10
CA ARG A 18 -7.93 -25.11 -8.85
C ARG A 18 -8.80 -24.00 -8.27
N PHE A 19 -10.10 -24.07 -8.51
CA PHE A 19 -11.12 -23.15 -8.02
C PHE A 19 -12.31 -23.97 -7.53
N CYS A 20 -12.96 -23.52 -6.46
CA CYS A 20 -14.17 -24.17 -5.96
C CYS A 20 -15.32 -23.93 -6.94
N PRO A 21 -15.98 -24.98 -7.46
CA PRO A 21 -17.10 -24.83 -8.39
C PRO A 21 -18.34 -24.19 -7.74
N GLY A 22 -18.47 -24.27 -6.41
CA GLY A 22 -19.61 -23.70 -5.68
C GLY A 22 -19.51 -22.20 -5.41
N CYS A 23 -18.30 -21.65 -5.24
CA CYS A 23 -18.11 -20.24 -4.85
C CYS A 23 -17.06 -19.46 -5.65
N GLY A 24 -16.37 -20.10 -6.60
CA GLY A 24 -15.38 -19.48 -7.47
C GLY A 24 -14.04 -19.12 -6.80
N ARG A 25 -13.86 -19.44 -5.52
CA ARG A 25 -12.64 -19.12 -4.76
C ARG A 25 -11.51 -20.11 -5.05
N GLY A 26 -10.27 -19.64 -5.21
CA GLY A 26 -9.11 -20.48 -5.50
C GLY A 26 -8.81 -21.48 -4.37
N THR A 27 -8.54 -22.74 -4.72
CA THR A 27 -8.43 -23.89 -3.80
C THR A 27 -7.03 -24.45 -3.65
N VAL A 28 -6.05 -23.93 -4.40
CA VAL A 28 -4.66 -24.45 -4.36
C VAL A 28 -3.75 -23.47 -3.64
N THR A 29 -3.34 -23.86 -2.44
CA THR A 29 -2.00 -23.53 -1.97
C THR A 29 -1.09 -24.54 -2.66
N GLU A 30 -0.39 -24.13 -3.71
CA GLU A 30 0.65 -24.96 -4.32
C GLU A 30 1.62 -25.36 -3.20
N PRO A 31 2.09 -26.62 -3.11
CA PRO A 31 3.17 -26.93 -2.19
C PRO A 31 4.42 -26.22 -2.73
N VAL A 32 4.63 -24.98 -2.28
CA VAL A 32 5.88 -24.25 -2.48
C VAL A 32 6.96 -25.22 -2.03
N LEU A 33 7.74 -25.75 -2.97
CA LEU A 33 8.86 -26.64 -2.67
C LEU A 33 9.78 -25.88 -1.71
N ARG A 34 9.73 -26.27 -0.43
CA ARG A 34 10.48 -25.61 0.63
C ARG A 34 11.93 -26.07 0.52
N VAL A 35 12.82 -25.20 0.10
CA VAL A 35 14.25 -25.48 0.05
C VAL A 35 14.87 -25.12 1.40
N CYS A 36 15.70 -26.01 1.96
CA CYS A 36 16.41 -25.74 3.21
C CYS A 36 17.44 -24.61 3.00
N PRO A 37 17.44 -23.53 3.80
CA PRO A 37 18.36 -22.41 3.62
C PRO A 37 19.83 -22.77 3.90
N ARG A 38 20.09 -23.89 4.58
CA ARG A 38 21.46 -24.32 4.93
C ARG A 38 22.07 -25.28 3.92
N CYS A 39 21.27 -26.21 3.39
CA CYS A 39 21.78 -27.30 2.55
C CYS A 39 21.15 -27.37 1.16
N SER A 40 20.27 -26.41 0.82
CA SER A 40 19.65 -26.25 -0.49
C SER A 40 18.91 -27.48 -1.03
N ARG A 41 18.53 -28.41 -0.15
CA ARG A 41 17.73 -29.60 -0.50
C ARG A 41 16.25 -29.36 -0.22
N PRO A 42 15.34 -29.99 -1.00
CA PRO A 42 13.91 -29.93 -0.73
C PRO A 42 13.60 -30.54 0.63
N VAL A 43 12.73 -29.87 1.38
CA VAL A 43 12.28 -30.24 2.72
C VAL A 43 10.84 -30.71 2.63
N GLY A 44 10.55 -31.86 3.23
CA GLY A 44 9.18 -32.37 3.37
C GLY A 44 8.34 -31.56 4.38
N GLU A 45 7.17 -32.07 4.75
CA GLU A 45 6.21 -31.37 5.62
C GLU A 45 6.62 -31.28 7.11
N GLY A 46 7.86 -31.65 7.45
CA GLY A 46 8.37 -31.66 8.82
C GLY A 46 9.01 -30.32 9.25
N ALA A 47 8.99 -30.07 10.56
CA ALA A 47 9.65 -28.90 11.18
C ALA A 47 11.18 -28.96 11.14
N PHE A 48 11.78 -30.03 10.62
CA PHE A 48 13.23 -30.26 10.58
C PHE A 48 13.65 -30.76 9.20
N CYS A 49 14.82 -30.31 8.73
CA CYS A 49 15.41 -30.84 7.51
C CYS A 49 16.00 -32.22 7.79
N SER A 50 15.54 -33.23 7.06
CA SER A 50 16.03 -34.62 7.15
C SER A 50 17.50 -34.79 6.79
N ASN A 51 18.10 -33.82 6.10
CA ASN A 51 19.49 -33.91 5.64
C ASN A 51 20.50 -33.17 6.54
N CYS A 52 20.11 -32.06 7.18
CA CYS A 52 21.02 -31.27 8.02
C CYS A 52 20.58 -31.14 9.48
N GLY A 53 19.43 -31.70 9.87
CA GLY A 53 18.89 -31.66 11.22
C GLY A 53 18.42 -30.28 11.68
N GLN A 54 18.57 -29.24 10.85
CA GLN A 54 18.17 -27.89 11.20
C GLN A 54 16.66 -27.75 11.23
N ARG A 55 16.14 -27.08 12.26
CA ARG A 55 14.72 -26.74 12.36
C ARG A 55 14.36 -25.78 11.22
N VAL A 56 13.50 -26.22 10.31
CA VAL A 56 12.94 -25.40 9.25
C VAL A 56 11.63 -24.85 9.78
N THR A 57 11.68 -23.63 10.32
CA THR A 57 10.44 -22.88 10.56
C THR A 57 9.80 -22.67 9.20
N ILE A 58 8.70 -23.37 8.98
CA ILE A 58 7.74 -23.06 7.94
C ILE A 58 7.26 -21.66 8.28
N ALA A 59 7.95 -20.64 7.77
CA ALA A 59 7.37 -19.33 7.63
C ALA A 59 6.19 -19.59 6.71
N ALA A 60 4.99 -19.70 7.28
CA ALA A 60 3.78 -19.67 6.50
C ALA A 60 3.96 -18.52 5.51
N THR A 61 3.98 -18.85 4.22
CA THR A 61 4.10 -17.91 3.10
C THR A 61 2.82 -17.09 2.94
N GLY A 62 2.27 -16.66 4.07
CA GLY A 62 1.27 -15.62 4.25
C GLY A 62 1.72 -14.68 5.36
N SER A 63 3.03 -14.52 5.58
CA SER A 63 3.56 -13.34 6.24
C SER A 63 3.29 -12.16 5.31
N ALA A 64 2.02 -11.72 5.26
CA ALA A 64 1.68 -10.34 5.01
C ALA A 64 2.65 -9.57 5.87
N THR A 65 3.66 -8.99 5.23
CA THR A 65 4.66 -8.19 5.90
C THR A 65 3.84 -7.15 6.66
N GLY A 66 3.76 -7.29 7.99
CA GLY A 66 2.69 -6.68 8.77
C GLY A 66 2.55 -5.20 8.45
N PHE A 67 1.32 -4.72 8.32
CA PHE A 67 1.02 -3.32 8.05
C PHE A 67 1.83 -2.45 9.01
N GLN A 68 2.79 -1.71 8.49
CA GLN A 68 3.68 -0.89 9.31
C GLN A 68 3.03 0.46 9.54
N TRP A 69 2.29 0.56 10.66
CA TRP A 69 1.67 1.81 11.12
C TRP A 69 2.62 3.01 11.13
N LYS A 70 3.93 2.79 11.32
CA LYS A 70 4.94 3.84 11.27
C LYS A 70 4.90 4.65 9.97
N TRP A 71 4.80 3.99 8.81
CA TRP A 71 4.82 4.67 7.50
C TRP A 71 3.48 5.30 7.15
N ALA A 72 2.37 4.63 7.49
CA ALA A 72 1.05 5.22 7.37
C ALA A 72 0.94 6.51 8.21
N ALA A 73 1.44 6.49 9.47
CA ALA A 73 1.45 7.64 10.34
C ALA A 73 2.40 8.75 9.87
N LEU A 74 3.57 8.41 9.30
CA LEU A 74 4.53 9.39 8.78
C LEU A 74 4.02 10.07 7.50
N THR A 75 3.18 9.40 6.72
CA THR A 75 2.64 9.96 5.47
C THR A 75 1.75 11.18 5.74
N VAL A 76 1.02 11.20 6.85
CA VAL A 76 0.14 12.31 7.25
C VAL A 76 0.90 13.64 7.37
N PRO A 77 1.93 13.80 8.24
CA PRO A 77 2.67 15.05 8.35
C PRO A 77 3.46 15.38 7.07
N ILE A 78 3.87 14.39 6.26
CA ILE A 78 4.52 14.65 4.96
C ILE A 78 3.54 15.34 4.00
N VAL A 79 2.33 14.80 3.85
CA VAL A 79 1.30 15.35 2.96
C VAL A 79 0.83 16.73 3.44
N VAL A 80 0.62 16.88 4.75
CA VAL A 80 0.27 18.19 5.34
C VAL A 80 1.40 19.20 5.13
N GLY A 81 2.65 18.82 5.44
CA GLY A 81 3.81 19.69 5.31
C GLY A 81 4.04 20.12 3.86
N THR A 82 3.98 19.19 2.91
CA THR A 82 4.10 19.52 1.47
C THR A 82 2.98 20.45 1.02
N THR A 83 1.73 20.21 1.43
CA THR A 83 0.59 21.10 1.10
C THR A 83 0.79 22.50 1.66
N VAL A 84 1.26 22.63 2.90
CA VAL A 84 1.58 23.94 3.52
C VAL A 84 2.70 24.66 2.75
N VAL A 85 3.74 23.94 2.31
CA VAL A 85 4.81 24.53 1.48
C VAL A 85 4.23 25.08 0.17
N PHE A 86 3.33 24.36 -0.50
CA PHE A 86 2.66 24.88 -1.70
C PHE A 86 1.76 26.09 -1.41
N MET A 87 1.04 26.10 -0.28
CA MET A 87 0.25 27.28 0.13
C MET A 87 1.13 28.51 0.36
N ILE A 88 2.26 28.35 1.07
CA ILE A 88 3.20 29.46 1.30
C ILE A 88 3.78 29.95 -0.03
N ALA A 89 4.22 29.02 -0.89
CA ALA A 89 4.76 29.37 -2.20
C ALA A 89 3.74 30.13 -3.06
N ALA A 90 2.49 29.66 -3.10
CA ALA A 90 1.40 30.33 -3.81
C ALA A 90 1.11 31.71 -3.21
N GLY A 91 1.06 31.83 -1.88
CA GLY A 91 0.85 33.10 -1.19
C GLY A 91 1.94 34.13 -1.51
N VAL A 92 3.20 33.71 -1.56
CA VAL A 92 4.32 34.56 -1.99
C VAL A 92 4.15 35.00 -3.44
N ILE A 93 3.81 34.08 -4.35
CA ILE A 93 3.61 34.40 -5.78
C ILE A 93 2.46 35.39 -5.98
N LEU A 94 1.32 35.17 -5.32
CA LEU A 94 0.15 36.06 -5.41
C LEU A 94 0.48 37.44 -4.84
N ASN A 95 1.19 37.50 -3.71
CA ASN A 95 1.61 38.76 -3.11
C ASN A 95 2.51 39.58 -4.06
N LEU A 96 3.44 38.92 -4.77
CA LEU A 96 4.28 39.57 -5.78
C LEU A 96 3.48 40.07 -6.99
N GLN A 97 2.30 39.52 -7.25
CA GLN A 97 1.37 39.97 -8.29
C GLN A 97 0.40 41.06 -7.80
N GLY A 98 0.49 41.45 -6.52
CA GLY A 98 -0.43 42.41 -5.91
C GLY A 98 -1.84 41.84 -5.67
N THR A 99 -2.00 40.52 -5.67
CA THR A 99 -3.27 39.85 -5.40
C THR A 99 -3.19 39.12 -4.06
N THR A 100 -4.30 39.10 -3.32
CA THR A 100 -4.41 38.34 -2.06
C THR A 100 -5.52 37.31 -2.09
N ASP A 101 -6.37 37.36 -3.12
CA ASP A 101 -7.48 36.44 -3.30
C ASP A 101 -7.01 35.14 -3.94
N VAL A 102 -7.16 34.04 -3.20
CA VAL A 102 -6.91 32.70 -3.72
C VAL A 102 -8.17 32.25 -4.44
N SER A 103 -8.14 32.19 -5.76
CA SER A 103 -9.27 31.66 -6.52
C SER A 103 -9.50 30.19 -6.15
N PRO A 104 -10.76 29.69 -6.20
CA PRO A 104 -11.04 28.28 -5.91
C PRO A 104 -10.23 27.30 -6.77
N ALA A 105 -9.96 27.68 -8.03
CA ALA A 105 -9.14 26.90 -8.94
C ALA A 105 -7.68 26.79 -8.47
N VAL A 106 -7.10 27.89 -7.98
CA VAL A 106 -5.74 27.89 -7.41
C VAL A 106 -5.69 27.06 -6.13
N GLY A 107 -6.70 27.18 -5.27
CA GLY A 107 -6.82 26.35 -4.07
C GLY A 107 -6.88 24.85 -4.38
N LEU A 108 -7.68 24.45 -5.39
CA LEU A 108 -7.75 23.07 -5.85
C LEU A 108 -6.41 22.58 -6.42
N LEU A 109 -5.74 23.40 -7.23
CA LEU A 109 -4.44 23.07 -7.80
C LEU A 109 -3.39 22.82 -6.70
N ILE A 110 -3.33 23.69 -5.69
CA ILE A 110 -2.44 23.56 -4.53
C ILE A 110 -2.71 22.25 -3.80
N ALA A 111 -3.98 21.91 -3.57
CA ALA A 111 -4.34 20.65 -2.91
C ALA A 111 -3.91 19.43 -3.73
N VAL A 112 -4.19 19.41 -5.03
CA VAL A 112 -3.79 18.33 -5.96
C VAL A 112 -2.26 18.16 -5.97
N LEU A 113 -1.51 19.25 -6.15
CA LEU A 113 -0.05 19.21 -6.17
C LEU A 113 0.54 18.79 -4.82
N GLY A 114 -0.02 19.30 -3.71
CA GLY A 114 0.38 18.94 -2.36
C GLY A 114 0.18 17.45 -2.07
N ILE A 115 -0.99 16.90 -2.40
CA ILE A 115 -1.29 15.46 -2.21
C ILE A 115 -0.39 14.60 -3.09
N PHE A 116 -0.21 14.96 -4.37
CA PHE A 116 0.65 14.20 -5.28
C PHE A 116 2.11 14.23 -4.83
N ALA A 117 2.65 15.41 -4.55
CA ALA A 117 4.03 15.58 -4.11
C ALA A 117 4.28 14.94 -2.73
N GLY A 118 3.32 15.06 -1.81
CA GLY A 118 3.36 14.39 -0.51
C GLY A 118 3.39 12.88 -0.64
N GLY A 119 2.54 12.31 -1.51
CA GLY A 119 2.56 10.89 -1.85
C GLY A 119 3.91 10.47 -2.45
N LEU A 120 4.44 11.26 -3.38
CA LEU A 120 5.73 11.01 -4.02
C LEU A 120 6.90 11.02 -3.03
N VAL A 121 6.96 12.01 -2.14
CA VAL A 121 7.98 12.09 -1.09
C VAL A 121 7.85 10.93 -0.12
N ALA A 122 6.63 10.57 0.30
CA ALA A 122 6.40 9.45 1.19
C ALA A 122 6.85 8.12 0.55
N GLY A 123 6.48 7.87 -0.71
CA GLY A 123 6.88 6.67 -1.46
C GLY A 123 8.39 6.60 -1.70
N PHE A 124 9.04 7.73 -1.94
CA PHE A 124 10.49 7.79 -2.11
C PHE A 124 11.25 7.48 -0.81
N LEU A 125 10.71 7.89 0.34
CA LEU A 125 11.32 7.67 1.66
C LEU A 125 11.05 6.28 2.23
N SER A 126 9.99 5.58 1.82
CA SER A 126 9.62 4.26 2.32
C SER A 126 10.35 3.13 1.56
N PRO A 127 11.35 2.44 2.14
CA PRO A 127 12.07 1.40 1.44
C PRO A 127 11.22 0.13 1.34
N THR A 128 11.14 -0.46 0.14
CA THR A 128 10.66 -1.84 -0.12
C THR A 128 9.20 -2.16 0.23
N ARG A 129 8.32 -1.16 0.36
CA ARG A 129 6.90 -1.38 0.69
C ARG A 129 5.93 -0.76 -0.29
N THR A 130 4.86 -1.52 -0.51
CA THR A 130 3.79 -1.32 -1.47
C THR A 130 2.96 -0.06 -1.16
N VAL A 131 2.62 0.66 -2.23
CA VAL A 131 1.60 1.72 -2.46
C VAL A 131 0.42 1.78 -1.46
N LEU A 132 0.05 0.67 -0.84
CA LEU A 132 -1.00 0.53 0.17
C LEU A 132 -0.75 1.35 1.44
N GLU A 133 0.46 1.33 2.02
CA GLU A 133 0.71 1.95 3.34
C GLU A 133 0.64 3.49 3.29
N PRO A 134 1.25 4.16 2.29
CA PRO A 134 1.04 5.60 2.08
C PRO A 134 -0.41 5.92 1.71
N GLY A 135 -1.05 5.06 0.90
CA GLY A 135 -2.44 5.22 0.49
C GLY A 135 -3.42 5.28 1.67
N VAL A 136 -3.21 4.43 2.68
CA VAL A 136 -4.02 4.45 3.92
C VAL A 136 -3.78 5.76 4.70
N GLY A 137 -2.55 6.24 4.79
CA GLY A 137 -2.23 7.52 5.45
C GLY A 137 -2.90 8.72 4.76
N ILE A 138 -2.90 8.75 3.43
CA ILE A 138 -3.59 9.78 2.63
C ILE A 138 -5.11 9.72 2.86
N ALA A 139 -5.69 8.52 2.79
CA ALA A 139 -7.11 8.32 3.04
C ALA A 139 -7.52 8.81 4.44
N ALA A 140 -6.75 8.45 5.47
CA ALA A 140 -6.97 8.90 6.84
C ALA A 140 -6.92 10.43 6.96
N THR A 141 -5.95 11.07 6.30
CA THR A 141 -5.82 12.55 6.32
C THR A 141 -7.05 13.23 5.73
N VAL A 142 -7.53 12.74 4.58
CA VAL A 142 -8.72 13.30 3.90
C VAL A 142 -9.99 13.08 4.73
N ILE A 143 -10.13 11.90 5.34
CA ILE A 143 -11.25 11.60 6.24
C ILE A 143 -11.27 12.58 7.42
N VAL A 144 -10.14 12.76 8.09
CA VAL A 144 -10.02 13.67 9.24
C VAL A 144 -10.32 15.11 8.83
N MET A 145 -9.83 15.56 7.67
CA MET A 145 -10.08 16.90 7.16
C MET A 145 -11.57 17.15 6.86
N ASN A 146 -12.23 16.20 6.18
CA ASN A 146 -13.66 16.31 5.88
C ASN A 146 -14.53 16.24 7.14
N LEU A 147 -14.16 15.41 8.12
CA LEU A 147 -14.83 15.37 9.43
C LEU A 147 -14.72 16.73 10.14
N ALA A 148 -13.55 17.36 10.08
CA ALA A 148 -13.36 18.69 10.68
C ALA A 148 -14.19 19.78 9.98
N MET A 149 -14.49 19.62 8.69
CA MET A 149 -15.27 20.58 7.89
C MET A 149 -16.79 20.33 7.93
N GLY A 150 -17.25 19.21 8.50
CA GLY A 150 -18.68 18.91 8.65
C GLY A 150 -19.42 18.58 7.34
N ASP A 151 -18.71 18.41 6.22
CA ASP A 151 -19.31 18.10 4.92
C ASP A 151 -19.28 16.58 4.65
N ILE A 152 -20.39 15.93 4.97
CA ILE A 152 -20.59 14.48 4.80
C ILE A 152 -20.90 14.14 3.33
N GLY A 153 -21.45 15.07 2.55
CA GLY A 153 -21.86 14.85 1.16
C GLY A 153 -20.66 14.75 0.20
N GLY A 154 -19.61 15.53 0.46
CA GLY A 154 -18.33 15.45 -0.25
C GLY A 154 -17.51 14.19 0.05
N MET A 155 -17.82 13.45 1.14
CA MET A 155 -16.95 12.36 1.64
C MET A 155 -16.81 11.17 0.68
N LEU A 156 -17.86 10.79 -0.05
CA LEU A 156 -17.88 9.52 -0.81
C LEU A 156 -17.40 9.61 -2.26
N LEU A 157 -17.30 10.81 -2.85
CA LEU A 157 -16.69 11.01 -4.17
C LEU A 157 -15.42 11.84 -4.08
N GLY A 158 -15.33 12.74 -3.10
CA GLY A 158 -14.18 13.60 -2.87
C GLY A 158 -12.94 12.87 -2.35
N TRP A 159 -13.06 11.65 -1.80
CA TRP A 159 -11.92 10.85 -1.33
C TRP A 159 -11.20 10.05 -2.43
N LEU A 160 -11.90 9.63 -3.49
CA LEU A 160 -11.31 8.79 -4.53
C LEU A 160 -10.21 9.52 -5.31
N ILE A 161 -10.41 10.81 -5.58
CA ILE A 161 -9.44 11.62 -6.34
C ILE A 161 -8.15 11.82 -5.53
N PRO A 162 -8.16 12.33 -4.29
CA PRO A 162 -6.98 12.42 -3.43
C PRO A 162 -6.28 11.08 -3.21
N LEU A 163 -7.04 10.02 -2.98
CA LEU A 163 -6.48 8.69 -2.71
C LEU A 163 -5.79 8.15 -3.96
N GLY A 164 -6.45 8.23 -5.11
CA GLY A 164 -5.87 7.87 -6.40
C GLY A 164 -4.61 8.69 -6.69
N LEU A 165 -4.69 10.01 -6.56
CA LEU A 165 -3.57 10.90 -6.85
C LEU A 165 -2.38 10.69 -5.91
N GLY A 166 -2.61 10.56 -4.61
CA GLY A 166 -1.56 10.32 -3.64
C GLY A 166 -0.94 8.92 -3.79
N SER A 167 -1.74 7.90 -4.13
CA SER A 167 -1.25 6.56 -4.44
C SER A 167 -0.40 6.52 -5.72
N LEU A 168 -0.77 7.29 -6.75
CA LEU A 168 0.03 7.49 -7.96
C LEU A 168 1.36 8.17 -7.66
N GLY A 169 1.34 9.23 -6.84
CA GLY A 169 2.56 9.87 -6.36
C GLY A 169 3.48 8.87 -5.66
N ALA A 170 2.95 8.10 -4.71
CA ALA A 170 3.71 7.09 -3.98
C ALA A 170 4.30 5.99 -4.88
N ALA A 171 3.52 5.49 -5.83
CA ALA A 171 3.98 4.51 -6.82
C ALA A 171 5.13 5.07 -7.68
N LEU A 172 5.05 6.33 -8.09
CA LEU A 172 6.12 7.00 -8.83
C LEU A 172 7.39 7.18 -7.98
N GLY A 173 7.24 7.55 -6.70
CA GLY A 173 8.34 7.64 -5.75
C GLY A 173 9.10 6.31 -5.58
N GLU A 174 8.36 5.21 -5.47
CA GLU A 174 8.94 3.86 -5.40
C GLU A 174 9.68 3.48 -6.68
N PHE A 175 9.10 3.79 -7.85
CA PHE A 175 9.74 3.55 -9.15
C PHE A 175 11.10 4.26 -9.26
N LEU A 176 11.17 5.52 -8.83
CA LEU A 176 12.41 6.30 -8.80
C LEU A 176 13.45 5.70 -7.85
N GLN A 177 13.02 5.18 -6.70
CA GLN A 177 13.92 4.52 -5.76
C GLN A 177 14.54 3.24 -6.35
N ARG A 178 13.73 2.40 -7.03
CA ARG A 178 14.21 1.17 -7.69
C ARG A 178 15.19 1.47 -8.82
N SER A 179 14.91 2.50 -9.62
CA SER A 179 15.83 2.92 -10.69
C SER A 179 17.21 3.30 -10.14
N ARG A 180 17.26 3.96 -8.97
CA ARG A 180 18.53 4.32 -8.32
C ARG A 180 19.30 3.10 -7.81
N SER A 181 18.61 2.08 -7.28
CA SER A 181 19.27 0.86 -6.80
C SER A 181 19.89 0.00 -7.91
N HIS A 182 19.45 0.15 -9.16
CA HIS A 182 20.04 -0.57 -10.30
C HIS A 182 21.32 0.10 -10.84
N ASN A 183 21.53 1.38 -10.54
CA ASN A 183 22.64 2.18 -11.05
C ASN A 183 23.77 2.39 -10.01
N ALA A 184 23.62 1.84 -8.81
CA ALA A 184 24.58 1.94 -7.70
C ALA A 184 25.26 0.58 -7.47
#